data_AF-A0A6P8QTG5-F1
#
_entry.id   AF-A0A6P8QTG5-F1
#
_cell.length_a   1.000
_cell.length_b   1.000
_cell.length_c   1.000
_cell.angle_alpha   90.00
_cell.angle_beta   90.00
_cell.angle_gamma   90.00
#
_symmetry.space_group_name_H-M   'P 1'
#
loop_
_entity.id
_entity.type
_entity.pdbx_description
1 polymer ?
#
loop_
_entity_poly.entity_id
_entity_poly.type
_entity_poly.pdbx_seq_one_letter_code
_entity_poly.pdbx_strand_id
1 'polypeptide(L)' 'MRGRFNIPQILLATLLGVAGGVYIYKPMCEQYYREQKTLKDTLAPAQEAEKKSD' A
#
# COMPACT_ATOMS: atom_id res chain seq x y z
N MET A 1 -18.03 -6.71 30.39
CA MET A 1 -16.62 -6.62 30.83
C MET A 1 -15.91 -5.55 30.01
N ARG A 2 -15.78 -4.32 30.52
CA ARG A 2 -15.04 -3.24 29.85
C ARG A 2 -13.57 -3.43 30.21
N GLY A 3 -12.92 -4.32 29.47
CA GLY A 3 -11.54 -4.73 29.73
C GLY A 3 -10.65 -3.50 29.83
N ARG A 4 -9.99 -3.33 30.98
CA ARG A 4 -8.95 -2.33 31.16
C ARG A 4 -7.86 -2.68 30.15
N PHE A 5 -7.82 -2.01 29.01
CA PHE A 5 -6.73 -2.22 28.05
C PHE A 5 -5.45 -1.90 28.81
N ASN A 6 -4.58 -2.90 28.98
CA ASN A 6 -3.34 -2.68 29.69
C ASN A 6 -2.55 -1.61 28.94
N ILE A 7 -2.13 -0.56 29.64
CA ILE A 7 -1.31 0.53 29.08
C ILE A 7 -0.16 -0.01 28.20
N PRO A 8 0.57 -1.07 28.58
CA PRO A 8 1.59 -1.65 27.69
C PRO A 8 1.04 -2.25 26.39
N GLN A 9 -0.18 -2.81 26.37
CA GLN A 9 -0.81 -3.29 25.13
C GLN A 9 -1.19 -2.14 24.21
N ILE A 10 -1.66 -1.01 24.75
CA ILE A 10 -1.95 0.19 23.96
C ILE A 10 -0.66 0.69 23.33
N LEU A 11 0.41 0.83 24.11
CA LEU A 11 1.71 1.29 23.62
C LEU A 11 2.28 0.36 22.54
N LEU A 12 2.20 -0.96 22.72
CA LEU A 12 2.64 -1.93 21.73
C LEU A 12 1.83 -1.81 20.43
N ALA A 13 0.50 -1.71 20.52
CA ALA A 13 -0.37 -1.56 19.35
C ALA A 13 -0.10 -0.24 18.61
N THR A 14 0.13 0.85 19.33
CA THR A 14 0.50 2.14 18.74
C THR A 14 1.87 2.07 18.06
N LEU A 15 2.87 1.46 18.71
CA LEU A 15 4.21 1.28 18.13
C LEU A 15 4.17 0.39 16.88
N LEU A 16 3.42 -0.71 16.90
CA LEU A 16 3.23 -1.58 15.72
C LEU A 16 2.45 -0.87 14.61
N GLY A 17 1.45 -0.09 14.95
CA GLY A 17 0.68 0.70 13.97
C GLY A 17 1.52 1.77 13.29
N VAL A 18 2.32 2.52 14.07
CA VAL A 18 3.22 3.56 13.55
C VAL A 18 4.41 2.94 12.81
N ALA A 19 5.04 1.91 13.36
CA ALA A 19 6.14 1.21 12.70
C ALA A 19 5.66 0.52 11.42
N GLY A 20 4.53 -0.18 11.43
CA GLY A 20 3.94 -0.74 10.21
C GLY A 20 3.57 0.35 9.20
N GLY A 21 2.92 1.42 9.67
CA GLY A 21 2.49 2.54 8.84
C GLY A 21 3.62 3.42 8.29
N VAL A 22 4.81 3.44 8.89
CA VAL A 22 5.94 4.25 8.41
C VAL A 22 7.00 3.38 7.73
N TYR A 23 7.33 2.22 8.29
CA TYR A 23 8.38 1.34 7.79
C TYR A 23 7.90 0.31 6.75
N ILE A 24 6.65 -0.16 6.82
CA ILE A 24 6.12 -1.06 5.79
C ILE A 24 5.45 -0.25 4.69
N TYR A 25 4.61 0.73 5.05
CA TYR A 25 3.90 1.54 4.06
C TYR A 25 4.83 2.31 3.14
N LYS A 26 5.90 2.93 3.66
CA LYS A 26 6.76 3.79 2.81
C LYS A 26 7.47 3.02 1.68
N PRO A 27 8.22 1.92 1.93
CA PRO A 27 8.87 1.17 0.85
C PRO A 27 7.86 0.42 -0.03
N MET A 28 6.78 -0.16 0.56
CA MET A 28 5.76 -0.84 -0.25
C MET A 28 4.97 0.13 -1.11
N CYS A 29 4.60 1.30 -0.61
CA CYS A 29 3.83 2.29 -1.36
C CYS A 29 4.68 2.92 -2.46
N GLU A 30 5.96 3.16 -2.23
CA GLU A 30 6.87 3.67 -3.26
C GLU A 30 7.13 2.62 -4.36
N GLN A 31 7.38 1.37 -3.98
CA GLN A 31 7.52 0.29 -4.95
C GLN A 31 6.21 0.05 -5.72
N TYR A 32 5.07 0.02 -5.02
CA TYR A 32 3.75 -0.12 -5.62
C TYR A 32 3.41 1.04 -6.55
N TYR A 33 3.77 2.27 -6.20
CA TYR A 33 3.56 3.43 -7.06
C TYR A 33 4.39 3.34 -8.34
N ARG A 34 5.65 2.89 -8.24
CA ARG A 34 6.51 2.64 -9.40
C ARG A 34 5.96 1.49 -10.26
N GLU A 35 5.53 0.39 -9.67
CA GLU A 35 4.96 -0.74 -10.39
C GLU A 35 3.62 -0.38 -11.04
N GLN A 36 2.76 0.39 -10.38
CA GLN A 36 1.51 0.87 -10.96
C GLN A 36 1.76 1.83 -12.12
N LYS A 37 2.81 2.66 -12.05
CA LYS A 37 3.20 3.55 -13.16
C LYS A 37 3.68 2.73 -14.36
N THR A 38 4.55 1.73 -14.15
CA THR A 38 5.00 0.80 -15.19
C THR A 38 3.84 0.00 -15.78
N LEU A 39 2.90 -0.46 -14.95
CA LEU A 39 1.70 -1.16 -15.40
C LEU A 39 0.79 -0.24 -16.21
N LYS A 40 0.61 1.03 -15.81
CA LYS A 40 -0.16 2.01 -16.61
C LYS A 40 0.51 2.35 -17.94
N ASP A 41 1.83 2.50 -17.96
CA ASP A 41 2.60 2.71 -19.19
C ASP A 41 2.61 1.46 -20.10
N THR A 42 2.41 0.26 -19.56
CA THR A 42 2.25 -0.98 -20.34
C THR A 42 0.79 -1.23 -20.77
N LEU A 43 -0.19 -0.80 -19.97
CA LEU A 43 -1.61 -0.93 -20.31
C LEU A 43 -2.05 0.09 -21.37
N ALA A 44 -1.50 1.30 -21.36
CA ALA A 44 -1.79 2.34 -22.36
C ALA A 44 -1.56 1.86 -23.81
N PRO A 45 -0.42 1.24 -24.18
CA PRO A 45 -0.21 0.70 -25.52
C PRO A 45 -1.07 -0.54 -25.80
N ALA A 46 -1.47 -1.32 -24.78
CA ALA A 46 -2.36 -2.47 -24.96
C ALA A 46 -3.80 -2.02 -25.30
N GLN A 47 -4.29 -0.94 -24.69
CA GLN A 47 -5.60 -0.36 -25.01
C GLN A 47 -5.60 0.39 -26.35
N GLU A 48 -4.50 1.03 -26.74
CA GLU A 48 -4.36 1.61 -28.09
C GLU A 48 -4.24 0.56 -29.20
N ALA A 49 -3.65 -0.61 -28.91
CA ALA A 49 -3.60 -1.73 -29.85
C ALA A 49 -4.98 -2.37 -30.07
N GLU A 50 -5.77 -2.54 -29.00
CA GLU A 50 -7.15 -3.07 -29.07
C GLU A 50 -8.09 -2.12 -29.82
N LYS A 51 -7.92 -0.80 -29.68
CA LYS A 51 -8.71 0.23 -30.39
C LYS A 51 -8.39 0.39 -31.88
N LYS A 52 -7.28 -0.19 -32.37
CA LYS A 52 -6.90 -0.17 -33.80
C LYS A 52 -7.27 -1.46 -34.54
N SER A 53 -7.80 -2.46 -33.84
CA SER A 53 -8.24 -3.74 -34.40
C SER A 53 -9.77 -3.88 -34.53
N ASP A 54 -10.55 -2.82 -34.27
CA ASP A 54 -11.98 -2.71 -34.58
C ASP A 54 -12.21 -1.84 -35.83
#